data_AF-A0A0P7UCL1-F1
#
_entry.id   AF-A0A0P7UCL1-F1
#
_cell.length_a   1.000
_cell.length_b   1.000
_cell.length_c   1.000
_cell.angle_alpha   90.00
_cell.angle_beta   90.00
_cell.angle_gamma   90.00
#
_symmetry.space_group_name_H-M   'P 1'
#
loop_
_entity.id
_entity.type
_entity.pdbx_description
1 polymer ?
#
loop_
_entity_poly.entity_id
_entity_poly.type
_entity_poly.pdbx_seq_one_letter_code
_entity_poly.pdbx_strand_id
1 'polypeptide(L)'
;MIAVPQKDVGHTDAVMEFPVDILAMLSHEELERCAEDYMSDLLHSNPDEAESFALSNTRQCFPYDLLSVWSVWLYYEVMTALCLSLCDNPSLILCQVPISVSNVGTVPMYGADLTHKLLALFAPEDPFTAVALYLAGQWWAVEDVLKTADCSRTGLLKVKTLGERVVLYVLNRIMYRAKEMNKNEVPFLCHHHSDYAKILWKDGEAVGFYSVKPKGSLCSSFLTQRYMLPVMDSIFVRKAHRGQGHGLQILEDFVDSFKEDTLGLKFPLSHTMYK
;
A
#
# COMPACT_ATOMS: atom_id res chain seq x y z
N MET A 1 -20.50 -56.09 2.93
CA MET A 1 -20.62 -54.63 3.11
C MET A 1 -19.23 -54.06 3.00
N ILE A 2 -18.96 -53.35 1.89
CA ILE A 2 -17.66 -52.73 1.62
C ILE A 2 -17.74 -51.32 2.21
N ALA A 3 -16.89 -51.03 3.19
CA ALA A 3 -16.74 -49.68 3.74
C ALA A 3 -16.06 -48.79 2.68
N VAL A 4 -16.76 -47.76 2.25
CA VAL A 4 -16.21 -46.68 1.42
C VAL A 4 -15.40 -45.78 2.35
N PRO A 5 -14.12 -45.48 2.09
CA PRO A 5 -13.39 -44.53 2.90
C PRO A 5 -13.92 -43.12 2.61
N GLN A 6 -14.32 -42.41 3.67
CA GLN A 6 -14.61 -40.99 3.60
C GLN A 6 -13.34 -40.25 3.17
N LYS A 7 -13.46 -39.47 2.10
CA LYS A 7 -12.43 -38.57 1.61
C LYS A 7 -12.26 -37.46 2.65
N ASP A 8 -11.11 -37.40 3.29
CA ASP A 8 -10.69 -36.21 4.03
C ASP A 8 -10.68 -35.02 3.07
N VAL A 9 -11.69 -34.16 3.20
CA VAL A 9 -11.70 -32.85 2.56
C VAL A 9 -10.76 -32.00 3.40
N GLY A 10 -9.52 -31.88 2.94
CA GLY A 10 -8.55 -30.94 3.50
C GLY A 10 -9.19 -29.55 3.57
N HIS A 11 -9.31 -29.04 4.79
CA HIS A 11 -9.60 -27.64 5.04
C HIS A 11 -8.37 -26.86 4.54
N THR A 12 -8.42 -26.34 3.33
CA THR A 12 -7.47 -25.32 2.91
C THR A 12 -7.82 -24.07 3.70
N ASP A 13 -7.15 -23.88 4.83
CA ASP A 13 -7.11 -22.58 5.51
C ASP A 13 -6.71 -21.54 4.46
N ALA A 14 -7.65 -20.67 4.08
CA ALA A 14 -7.37 -19.60 3.14
C ALA A 14 -6.35 -18.66 3.78
N VAL A 15 -5.08 -18.80 3.41
CA VAL A 15 -4.05 -17.84 3.74
C VAL A 15 -4.53 -16.50 3.19
N MET A 16 -4.76 -15.52 4.06
CA MET A 16 -5.08 -14.17 3.60
C MET A 16 -3.88 -13.65 2.80
N GLU A 17 -4.07 -13.39 1.52
CA GLU A 17 -3.05 -12.80 0.66
C GLU A 17 -3.34 -11.32 0.45
N PHE A 18 -2.30 -10.48 0.45
CA PHE A 18 -2.39 -9.06 0.13
C PHE A 18 -1.57 -8.71 -1.12
N PRO A 19 -1.81 -7.55 -1.76
CA PRO A 19 -1.12 -7.19 -3.01
C PRO A 19 0.39 -7.25 -2.93
N VAL A 20 0.98 -6.79 -1.82
CA VAL A 20 2.44 -6.77 -1.67
C VAL A 20 3.06 -8.18 -1.68
N ASP A 21 2.29 -9.18 -1.24
CA ASP A 21 2.72 -10.59 -1.17
C ASP A 21 2.60 -11.25 -2.55
N ILE A 22 1.48 -11.00 -3.24
CA ILE A 22 1.23 -11.52 -4.60
C ILE A 22 2.24 -10.94 -5.59
N LEU A 23 2.43 -9.61 -5.55
CA LEU A 23 3.29 -8.87 -6.47
C LEU A 23 4.79 -9.09 -6.22
N ALA A 24 5.18 -9.89 -5.23
CA ALA A 24 6.59 -10.21 -5.01
C ALA A 24 7.19 -11.04 -6.16
N MET A 25 6.35 -11.76 -6.91
CA MET A 25 6.76 -12.69 -7.97
C MET A 25 6.36 -12.24 -9.39
N LEU A 26 5.67 -11.11 -9.53
CA LEU A 26 5.18 -10.61 -10.83
C LEU A 26 6.14 -9.60 -11.46
N SER A 27 6.18 -9.58 -12.79
CA SER A 27 6.84 -8.51 -13.55
C SER A 27 5.89 -7.33 -13.82
N HIS A 28 6.45 -6.20 -14.25
CA HIS A 28 5.67 -5.04 -14.70
C HIS A 28 4.77 -5.40 -15.88
N GLU A 29 5.29 -6.15 -16.85
CA GLU A 29 4.56 -6.55 -18.06
C GLU A 29 3.36 -7.43 -17.72
N GLU A 30 3.48 -8.33 -16.74
CA GLU A 30 2.37 -9.16 -16.30
C GLU A 30 1.27 -8.33 -15.62
N LEU A 31 1.66 -7.36 -14.79
CA LEU A 31 0.73 -6.46 -14.12
C LEU A 31 -0.03 -5.58 -15.14
N GLU A 32 0.67 -5.06 -16.14
CA GLU A 32 0.10 -4.21 -17.19
C GLU A 32 -0.82 -5.00 -18.11
N ARG A 33 -0.43 -6.21 -18.52
CA ARG A 33 -1.28 -7.09 -19.31
C ARG A 33 -2.60 -7.38 -18.60
N CYS A 34 -2.59 -7.70 -17.32
CA CYS A 34 -3.83 -7.91 -16.55
C CYS A 34 -4.72 -6.65 -16.55
N ALA A 35 -4.13 -5.46 -16.44
CA ALA A 35 -4.87 -4.20 -16.48
C ALA A 35 -5.45 -3.90 -17.87
N GLU A 36 -4.71 -4.19 -18.94
CA GLU A 36 -5.16 -4.04 -20.32
C GLU A 36 -6.32 -4.98 -20.65
N ASP A 37 -6.19 -6.26 -20.27
CA ASP A 37 -7.25 -7.26 -20.44
C ASP A 37 -8.53 -6.82 -19.74
N TYR A 38 -8.44 -6.39 -18.47
CA TYR A 38 -9.58 -5.89 -17.72
C TYR A 38 -10.21 -4.64 -18.36
N MET A 39 -9.40 -3.68 -18.83
CA MET A 39 -9.92 -2.49 -19.50
C MET A 39 -10.60 -2.81 -20.83
N SER A 40 -10.07 -3.77 -21.58
CA SER A 40 -10.69 -4.26 -22.80
C SER A 40 -12.05 -4.87 -22.49
N ASP A 41 -12.15 -5.71 -21.45
CA ASP A 41 -13.43 -6.30 -21.04
C ASP A 41 -14.42 -5.22 -20.60
N LEU A 42 -14.00 -4.27 -19.76
CA LEU A 42 -14.84 -3.18 -19.27
C LEU A 42 -15.41 -2.31 -20.39
N LEU A 43 -14.67 -2.09 -21.48
CA LEU A 43 -15.13 -1.34 -22.66
C LEU A 43 -16.24 -2.05 -23.44
N HIS A 44 -16.29 -3.38 -23.38
CA HIS A 44 -17.25 -4.21 -24.11
C HIS A 44 -18.36 -4.78 -23.20
N SER A 45 -18.30 -4.50 -21.90
CA SER A 45 -19.30 -4.91 -20.91
C SER A 45 -20.67 -4.27 -21.15
N ASN A 46 -21.73 -5.00 -20.78
CA ASN A 46 -23.09 -4.50 -20.85
C ASN A 46 -23.30 -3.39 -19.78
N PRO A 47 -23.69 -2.16 -20.16
CA PRO A 47 -23.94 -1.08 -19.20
C PRO A 47 -25.07 -1.38 -18.20
N ASP A 48 -25.98 -2.31 -18.52
CA ASP A 48 -27.06 -2.73 -17.63
C ASP A 48 -26.60 -3.73 -16.53
N GLU A 49 -25.37 -4.25 -16.64
CA GLU A 49 -24.74 -5.17 -15.67
C GLU A 49 -23.49 -4.53 -15.03
N ALA A 50 -23.62 -3.30 -14.55
CA ALA A 50 -22.50 -2.55 -13.99
C ALA A 50 -21.90 -3.22 -12.73
N GLU A 51 -20.61 -3.52 -12.79
CA GLU A 51 -19.82 -3.97 -11.64
C GLU A 51 -19.72 -2.86 -10.59
N SER A 52 -19.61 -3.22 -9.32
CA SER A 52 -19.33 -2.26 -8.24
C SER A 52 -18.24 -2.80 -7.31
N PHE A 53 -17.38 -1.90 -6.86
CA PHE A 53 -16.33 -2.20 -5.90
C PHE A 53 -16.76 -1.80 -4.48
N ALA A 54 -16.74 -2.75 -3.56
CA ALA A 54 -17.02 -2.48 -2.16
C ALA A 54 -15.76 -2.03 -1.43
N LEU A 55 -15.73 -0.79 -0.92
CA LEU A 55 -14.65 -0.33 -0.06
C LEU A 55 -14.75 -1.01 1.31
N SER A 56 -13.80 -1.89 1.61
CA SER A 56 -13.61 -2.47 2.94
C SER A 56 -13.12 -1.36 3.89
N ASN A 57 -13.95 -0.96 4.86
CA ASN A 57 -13.42 -0.31 6.06
C ASN A 57 -12.68 -1.37 6.88
N THR A 58 -11.36 -1.42 6.69
CA THR A 58 -10.40 -2.20 7.48
C THR A 58 -10.64 -3.71 7.58
N ARG A 59 -10.08 -4.49 6.64
CA ARG A 59 -9.66 -5.86 6.95
C ARG A 59 -8.46 -5.78 7.90
N GLN A 60 -8.66 -5.94 9.20
CA GLN A 60 -7.53 -6.03 10.14
C GLN A 60 -6.79 -7.35 9.88
N CYS A 61 -5.46 -7.31 9.78
CA CYS A 61 -4.65 -8.52 9.90
C CYS A 61 -4.81 -9.01 11.33
N PHE A 62 -5.62 -10.05 11.54
CA PHE A 62 -5.70 -10.69 12.84
C PHE A 62 -4.38 -11.43 13.08
N PRO A 63 -3.64 -11.14 14.16
CA PRO A 63 -2.46 -11.90 14.48
C PRO A 63 -2.87 -13.34 14.78
N TYR A 64 -2.38 -14.29 13.98
CA TYR A 64 -2.63 -15.73 14.16
C TYR A 64 -2.02 -16.30 15.47
N ASP A 65 -1.31 -15.50 16.26
CA ASP A 65 -0.55 -15.96 17.44
C ASP A 65 -1.27 -15.81 18.80
N LEU A 66 -2.57 -15.47 18.84
CA LEU A 66 -3.34 -15.44 20.10
C LEU A 66 -4.15 -16.71 20.41
N LEU A 67 -4.04 -17.76 19.58
CA LEU A 67 -4.79 -19.01 19.79
C LEU A 67 -4.16 -20.01 20.76
N SER A 68 -3.00 -19.71 21.37
CA SER A 68 -2.30 -20.69 22.22
C SER A 68 -2.72 -20.71 23.69
N VAL A 69 -3.59 -19.81 24.14
CA VAL A 69 -4.15 -19.85 25.51
C VAL A 69 -5.60 -19.35 25.43
N TRP A 70 -6.50 -19.92 26.22
CA TRP A 70 -7.95 -19.62 26.30
C TRP A 70 -8.86 -20.44 25.36
N SER A 71 -9.20 -21.64 25.85
CA SER A 71 -10.40 -22.46 25.57
C SER A 71 -11.26 -22.10 24.34
N VAL A 72 -11.11 -22.94 23.32
CA VAL A 72 -11.81 -22.98 22.01
C VAL A 72 -13.32 -22.68 22.06
N TRP A 73 -14.01 -22.94 23.17
CA TRP A 73 -15.44 -22.67 23.31
C TRP A 73 -15.82 -21.20 23.53
N LEU A 74 -15.02 -20.43 24.27
CA LEU A 74 -15.31 -19.01 24.50
C LEU A 74 -14.92 -18.15 23.29
N TYR A 75 -13.95 -18.61 22.49
CA TYR A 75 -13.52 -17.91 21.27
C TYR A 75 -14.60 -17.94 20.18
N TYR A 76 -15.29 -19.06 19.96
CA TYR A 76 -16.37 -19.11 18.96
C TYR A 76 -17.60 -18.31 19.39
N GLU A 77 -18.03 -18.37 20.65
CA GLU A 77 -19.16 -17.54 21.09
C GLU A 77 -18.80 -16.05 21.15
N VAL A 78 -17.61 -15.68 21.64
CA VAL A 78 -17.20 -14.27 21.71
C VAL A 78 -16.84 -13.73 20.33
N MET A 79 -16.20 -14.49 19.43
CA MET A 79 -15.93 -14.01 18.06
C MET A 79 -17.18 -14.00 17.21
N THR A 80 -18.10 -14.95 17.35
CA THR A 80 -19.38 -14.88 16.62
C THR A 80 -20.23 -13.74 17.18
N ALA A 81 -20.24 -13.50 18.50
CA ALA A 81 -20.93 -12.37 19.11
C ALA A 81 -20.25 -11.02 18.82
N LEU A 82 -18.92 -10.95 18.74
CA LEU A 82 -18.17 -9.75 18.38
C LEU A 82 -18.34 -9.46 16.89
N CYS A 83 -18.28 -10.47 16.03
CA CYS A 83 -18.54 -10.37 14.59
C CYS A 83 -20.00 -9.96 14.33
N LEU A 84 -20.98 -10.56 15.03
CA LEU A 84 -22.39 -10.13 14.96
C LEU A 84 -22.61 -8.72 15.53
N SER A 85 -21.95 -8.34 16.63
CA SER A 85 -22.06 -7.00 17.22
C SER A 85 -21.34 -5.91 16.42
N LEU A 86 -20.31 -6.28 15.65
CA LEU A 86 -19.63 -5.39 14.72
C LEU A 86 -20.43 -5.25 13.41
N CYS A 87 -21.16 -6.29 13.00
CA CYS A 87 -22.10 -6.24 11.88
C CYS A 87 -23.36 -5.40 12.16
N ASP A 88 -23.77 -5.25 13.43
CA ASP A 88 -24.93 -4.43 13.83
C ASP A 88 -24.59 -2.94 14.07
N ASN A 89 -23.39 -2.48 13.70
CA ASN A 89 -23.04 -1.07 13.80
C ASN A 89 -23.48 -0.32 12.52
N PRO A 90 -24.47 0.60 12.56
CA PRO A 90 -24.98 1.32 11.39
C PRO A 90 -23.98 2.31 10.76
N SER A 91 -22.72 2.25 11.19
CA SER A 91 -21.59 3.03 10.67
C SER A 91 -20.76 2.26 9.62
N LEU A 92 -21.02 0.96 9.41
CA LEU A 92 -20.47 0.17 8.30
C LEU A 92 -21.23 0.50 7.01
N ILE A 93 -21.12 1.74 6.53
CA ILE A 93 -21.53 2.05 5.17
C ILE A 93 -20.50 1.38 4.27
N LEU A 94 -20.87 0.23 3.68
CA LEU A 94 -20.19 -0.32 2.54
C LEU A 94 -20.33 0.72 1.42
N CYS A 95 -19.37 1.63 1.28
CA CYS A 95 -19.35 2.55 0.15
C CYS A 95 -19.04 1.72 -1.10
N GLN A 96 -20.10 1.37 -1.84
CA GLN A 96 -19.97 0.75 -3.15
C GLN A 96 -19.67 1.84 -4.18
N VAL A 97 -18.57 1.65 -4.90
CA VAL A 97 -18.17 2.51 -6.01
C VAL A 97 -18.53 1.78 -7.30
N PRO A 98 -19.50 2.26 -8.09
CA PRO A 98 -19.79 1.65 -9.39
C PRO A 98 -18.55 1.76 -10.28
N ILE A 99 -18.20 0.70 -10.99
CA ILE A 99 -17.04 0.67 -11.87
C ILE A 99 -17.49 0.95 -13.30
N SER A 100 -16.87 1.93 -13.93
CA SER A 100 -17.15 2.24 -15.33
C SER A 100 -15.93 2.84 -16.02
N VAL A 101 -16.01 2.91 -17.35
CA VAL A 101 -14.95 3.52 -18.16
C VAL A 101 -14.72 5.00 -17.80
N SER A 102 -15.68 5.69 -17.18
CA SER A 102 -15.54 7.10 -16.80
C SER A 102 -14.78 7.33 -15.49
N ASN A 103 -14.66 6.32 -14.63
CA ASN A 103 -13.96 6.45 -13.34
C ASN A 103 -12.83 5.43 -13.15
N VAL A 104 -12.49 4.67 -14.19
CA VAL A 104 -11.29 3.85 -14.25
C VAL A 104 -10.27 4.50 -15.16
N GLY A 105 -9.01 4.57 -14.73
CA GLY A 105 -7.95 5.16 -15.54
C GLY A 105 -6.56 4.68 -15.15
N THR A 106 -5.60 4.90 -16.04
CA THR A 106 -4.20 4.54 -15.79
C THR A 106 -3.43 5.71 -15.15
N VAL A 107 -2.58 5.39 -14.19
CA VAL A 107 -1.69 6.35 -13.51
C VAL A 107 -0.24 5.89 -13.62
N PRO A 108 0.73 6.80 -13.84
CA PRO A 108 2.13 6.43 -13.95
C PRO A 108 2.68 6.03 -12.57
N MET A 109 3.36 4.89 -12.51
CA MET A 109 3.92 4.35 -11.27
C MET A 109 5.16 5.14 -10.82
N TYR A 110 6.01 5.53 -11.77
CA TYR A 110 7.30 6.17 -11.50
C TYR A 110 7.35 7.66 -11.88
N GLY A 111 6.19 8.33 -11.78
CA GLY A 111 6.09 9.78 -11.98
C GLY A 111 6.11 10.20 -13.44
N ALA A 112 7.22 10.80 -13.88
CA ALA A 112 7.38 11.27 -15.26
C ALA A 112 7.66 10.13 -16.24
N ASP A 113 8.04 8.97 -15.72
CA ASP A 113 8.16 7.75 -16.52
C ASP A 113 6.76 7.18 -16.81
N LEU A 114 6.39 7.22 -18.08
CA LEU A 114 5.10 6.78 -18.60
C LEU A 114 5.13 5.33 -19.12
N THR A 115 6.27 4.64 -18.98
CA THR A 115 6.40 3.24 -19.40
C THR A 115 5.53 2.35 -18.53
N HIS A 116 5.69 2.46 -17.21
CA HIS A 116 5.01 1.61 -16.23
C HIS A 116 3.80 2.28 -15.59
N LYS A 117 2.63 1.66 -15.73
CA LYS A 117 1.34 2.20 -15.28
C LYS A 117 0.59 1.26 -14.34
N LEU A 118 -0.24 1.86 -13.50
CA LEU A 118 -1.19 1.16 -12.64
C LEU A 118 -2.62 1.54 -13.07
N LEU A 119 -3.53 0.58 -13.04
CA LEU A 119 -4.94 0.85 -13.25
C LEU A 119 -5.61 1.20 -11.92
N ALA A 120 -6.29 2.33 -11.88
CA ALA A 120 -6.89 2.90 -10.69
C ALA A 120 -8.39 3.15 -10.89
N LEU A 121 -9.16 2.90 -9.84
CA LEU A 121 -10.54 3.31 -9.70
C LEU A 121 -10.59 4.61 -8.91
N PHE A 122 -11.27 5.62 -9.43
CA PHE A 122 -11.38 6.95 -8.84
C PHE A 122 -12.72 7.15 -8.14
N ALA A 123 -12.71 7.94 -7.06
CA ALA A 123 -13.91 8.30 -6.33
C ALA A 123 -14.90 9.05 -7.25
N PRO A 124 -16.20 8.73 -7.21
CA PRO A 124 -17.22 9.46 -7.97
C PRO A 124 -17.26 10.96 -7.61
N GLU A 125 -17.01 11.29 -6.34
CA GLU A 125 -17.06 12.66 -5.82
C GLU A 125 -15.78 13.46 -6.11
N ASP A 126 -14.67 12.78 -6.37
CA ASP A 126 -13.36 13.38 -6.67
C ASP A 126 -12.57 12.53 -7.67
N PRO A 127 -12.59 12.91 -8.97
CA PRO A 127 -11.93 12.14 -10.02
C PRO A 127 -10.39 12.16 -9.93
N PHE A 128 -9.81 12.89 -8.98
CA PHE A 128 -8.36 12.90 -8.74
C PHE A 128 -7.93 11.99 -7.59
N THR A 129 -8.88 11.41 -6.85
CA THR A 129 -8.61 10.53 -5.71
C THR A 129 -8.87 9.08 -6.09
N ALA A 130 -7.78 8.32 -6.23
CA ALA A 130 -7.86 6.87 -6.41
C ALA A 130 -8.27 6.19 -5.09
N VAL A 131 -9.29 5.32 -5.16
CA VAL A 131 -9.85 4.57 -4.03
C VAL A 131 -9.49 3.09 -4.07
N ALA A 132 -9.20 2.56 -5.26
CA ALA A 132 -8.71 1.19 -5.45
C ALA A 132 -7.71 1.10 -6.61
N LEU A 133 -6.89 0.06 -6.59
CA LEU A 133 -5.97 -0.30 -7.67
C LEU A 133 -6.31 -1.71 -8.17
N TYR A 134 -6.26 -1.91 -9.48
CA TYR A 134 -6.39 -3.25 -10.06
C TYR A 134 -5.00 -3.88 -10.13
N LEU A 135 -4.77 -4.92 -9.32
CA LEU A 135 -3.47 -5.55 -9.15
C LEU A 135 -3.64 -7.08 -9.18
N ALA A 136 -2.85 -7.75 -10.02
CA ALA A 136 -2.87 -9.20 -10.15
C ALA A 136 -4.29 -9.78 -10.39
N GLY A 137 -5.04 -9.18 -11.31
CA GLY A 137 -6.35 -9.69 -11.75
C GLY A 137 -7.53 -9.37 -10.82
N GLN A 138 -7.37 -8.47 -9.85
CA GLN A 138 -8.46 -8.09 -8.94
C GLN A 138 -8.33 -6.66 -8.42
N TRP A 139 -9.46 -6.08 -7.99
CA TRP A 139 -9.50 -4.77 -7.35
C TRP A 139 -9.12 -4.82 -5.88
N TRP A 140 -8.23 -3.92 -5.47
CA TRP A 140 -7.78 -3.76 -4.09
C TRP A 140 -8.03 -2.34 -3.60
N ALA A 141 -8.69 -2.22 -2.44
CA ALA A 141 -8.81 -0.95 -1.76
C ALA A 141 -7.41 -0.43 -1.40
N VAL A 142 -7.19 0.88 -1.52
CA VAL A 142 -5.86 1.47 -1.27
C VAL A 142 -5.33 1.18 0.14
N GLU A 143 -6.20 1.02 1.13
CA GLU A 143 -5.81 0.65 2.50
C GLU A 143 -5.37 -0.82 2.61
N ASP A 144 -5.94 -1.71 1.79
CA ASP A 144 -5.54 -3.13 1.78
C ASP A 144 -4.24 -3.33 0.99
N VAL A 145 -3.92 -2.46 0.02
CA VAL A 145 -2.59 -2.44 -0.63
C VAL A 145 -1.47 -2.18 0.38
N LEU A 146 -1.74 -1.48 1.47
CA LEU A 146 -0.75 -1.16 2.50
C LEU A 146 -0.52 -2.28 3.51
N LYS A 147 -1.14 -3.45 3.35
CA LYS A 147 -1.04 -4.57 4.29
C LYS A 147 -0.31 -5.75 3.67
N THR A 148 0.20 -6.62 4.52
CA THR A 148 0.78 -7.91 4.17
C THR A 148 0.14 -9.01 5.03
N ALA A 149 0.16 -10.23 4.51
CA ALA A 149 -0.21 -11.44 5.24
C ALA A 149 0.71 -11.68 6.45
N ASP A 150 1.97 -11.26 6.34
CA ASP A 150 2.96 -11.37 7.41
C ASP A 150 2.70 -10.32 8.50
N CYS A 151 1.89 -10.69 9.49
CA CYS A 151 1.59 -9.86 10.66
C CYS A 151 2.84 -9.53 11.49
N SER A 152 3.93 -10.29 11.34
CA SER A 152 5.19 -10.03 12.05
C SER A 152 6.06 -8.98 11.35
N ARG A 153 5.69 -8.59 10.12
CA ARG A 153 6.43 -7.60 9.33
C ARG A 153 6.40 -6.24 10.01
N THR A 154 7.56 -5.84 10.53
CA THR A 154 7.72 -4.61 11.31
C THR A 154 9.08 -3.95 11.07
N GLY A 155 9.18 -2.66 11.37
CA GLY A 155 10.40 -1.87 11.23
C GLY A 155 10.63 -1.30 9.82
N LEU A 156 11.82 -0.74 9.61
CA LEU A 156 12.19 -0.06 8.37
C LEU A 156 12.86 -1.02 7.39
N LEU A 157 12.12 -1.39 6.35
CA LEU A 157 12.56 -2.37 5.36
C LEU A 157 12.80 -1.71 4.01
N LYS A 158 13.96 -2.00 3.41
CA LYS A 158 14.34 -1.49 2.09
C LYS A 158 13.43 -2.07 1.02
N VAL A 159 12.95 -1.19 0.14
CA VAL A 159 12.13 -1.55 -1.03
C VAL A 159 12.98 -2.31 -2.05
N LYS A 160 12.51 -3.50 -2.44
CA LYS A 160 13.16 -4.46 -3.35
C LYS A 160 12.20 -5.02 -4.39
N THR A 161 10.95 -5.28 -4.04
CA THR A 161 9.98 -5.94 -4.94
C THR A 161 9.06 -4.96 -5.67
N LEU A 162 8.39 -5.42 -6.72
CA LEU A 162 7.34 -4.67 -7.41
C LEU A 162 6.20 -4.30 -6.43
N GLY A 163 5.74 -5.26 -5.63
CA GLY A 163 4.72 -5.04 -4.60
C GLY A 163 5.09 -3.91 -3.64
N GLU A 164 6.32 -3.90 -3.11
CA GLU A 164 6.78 -2.82 -2.22
C GLU A 164 6.89 -1.48 -2.94
N ARG A 165 7.20 -1.46 -4.24
CA ARG A 165 7.15 -0.23 -5.04
C ARG A 165 5.71 0.28 -5.21
N VAL A 166 4.72 -0.61 -5.33
CA VAL A 166 3.30 -0.23 -5.32
C VAL A 166 2.90 0.31 -3.95
N VAL A 167 3.31 -0.31 -2.84
CA VAL A 167 3.07 0.21 -1.48
C VAL A 167 3.65 1.62 -1.32
N LEU A 168 4.90 1.83 -1.76
CA LEU A 168 5.55 3.13 -1.73
C LEU A 168 4.79 4.17 -2.57
N TYR A 169 4.29 3.78 -3.74
CA TYR A 169 3.45 4.62 -4.58
C TYR A 169 2.16 5.03 -3.87
N VAL A 170 1.45 4.08 -3.25
CA VAL A 170 0.21 4.36 -2.50
C VAL A 170 0.48 5.29 -1.33
N LEU A 171 1.52 5.04 -0.53
CA LEU A 171 1.89 5.91 0.59
C LEU A 171 2.17 7.35 0.14
N ASN A 172 2.91 7.54 -0.96
CA ASN A 172 3.32 8.86 -1.43
C ASN A 172 2.19 9.57 -2.20
N ARG A 173 1.65 8.91 -3.23
CA ARG A 173 0.77 9.56 -4.21
C ARG A 173 -0.68 9.64 -3.76
N ILE A 174 -1.13 8.67 -2.97
CA ILE A 174 -2.52 8.55 -2.53
C ILE A 174 -2.64 9.01 -1.07
N MET A 175 -1.97 8.32 -0.14
CA MET A 175 -2.11 8.63 1.30
C MET A 175 -1.55 10.00 1.65
N TYR A 176 -0.28 10.27 1.33
CA TYR A 176 0.31 11.57 1.57
C TYR A 176 -0.36 12.63 0.69
N ARG A 177 -0.19 12.57 -0.63
CA ARG A 177 -0.55 13.70 -1.50
C ARG A 177 -2.06 13.99 -1.61
N ALA A 178 -2.92 12.97 -1.62
CA ALA A 178 -4.36 13.18 -1.77
C ALA A 178 -5.08 13.32 -0.40
N LYS A 179 -4.69 12.52 0.61
CA LYS A 179 -5.42 12.49 1.90
C LYS A 179 -4.79 13.33 3.02
N GLU A 180 -3.46 13.38 3.11
CA GLU A 180 -2.80 13.87 4.34
C GLU A 180 -1.92 15.11 4.20
N MET A 181 -1.56 15.52 2.98
CA MET A 181 -0.67 16.66 2.70
C MET A 181 -1.30 17.98 3.15
N ASN A 182 -0.49 18.87 3.73
CA ASN A 182 -0.98 20.19 4.11
C ASN A 182 -1.06 21.12 2.89
N LYS A 183 -1.99 22.08 2.89
CA LYS A 183 -2.24 22.98 1.74
C LYS A 183 -1.02 23.80 1.27
N ASN A 184 -0.08 24.05 2.17
CA ASN A 184 1.11 24.88 1.90
C ASN A 184 2.38 24.04 1.68
N GLU A 185 2.26 22.71 1.58
CA GLU A 185 3.39 21.81 1.33
C GLU A 185 3.60 21.58 -0.16
N VAL A 186 4.86 21.50 -0.58
CA VAL A 186 5.22 21.05 -1.92
C VAL A 186 5.12 19.52 -1.94
N PRO A 187 4.37 18.91 -2.87
CA PRO A 187 4.24 17.46 -2.92
C PRO A 187 5.60 16.82 -3.23
N PHE A 188 5.85 15.66 -2.62
CA PHE A 188 6.95 14.80 -3.03
C PHE A 188 6.71 14.33 -4.47
N LEU A 189 7.80 14.21 -5.22
CA LEU A 189 7.78 13.56 -6.53
C LEU A 189 7.61 12.05 -6.34
N CYS A 190 7.11 11.37 -7.36
CA CYS A 190 7.13 9.90 -7.36
C CYS A 190 8.58 9.40 -7.40
N HIS A 191 8.81 8.28 -6.74
CA HIS A 191 10.11 7.62 -6.71
C HIS A 191 10.33 6.84 -8.00
N HIS A 192 11.54 6.88 -8.53
CA HIS A 192 11.93 6.05 -9.68
C HIS A 192 12.06 4.57 -9.26
N HIS A 193 12.02 3.64 -10.21
CA HIS A 193 12.13 2.19 -9.91
C HIS A 193 13.42 1.82 -9.17
N SER A 194 14.49 2.60 -9.36
CA SER A 194 15.81 2.40 -8.73
C SER A 194 16.09 3.33 -7.54
N ASP A 195 15.16 4.21 -7.17
CA ASP A 195 15.36 5.12 -6.04
C ASP A 195 15.50 4.34 -4.73
N TYR A 196 16.44 4.77 -3.88
CA TYR A 196 16.58 4.21 -2.54
C TYR A 196 15.40 4.66 -1.69
N ALA A 197 14.66 3.69 -1.14
CA ALA A 197 13.60 3.93 -0.19
C ALA A 197 13.48 2.79 0.81
N LYS A 198 12.97 3.10 2.01
CA LYS A 198 12.49 2.11 2.97
C LYS A 198 11.05 2.43 3.35
N ILE A 199 10.28 1.38 3.59
CA ILE A 199 8.91 1.45 4.12
C ILE A 199 8.97 1.11 5.61
N LEU A 200 8.28 1.90 6.42
CA LEU A 200 8.06 1.62 7.84
C LEU A 200 6.83 0.73 7.96
N TRP A 201 7.06 -0.51 8.40
CA TRP A 201 6.01 -1.48 8.70
C TRP A 201 5.74 -1.52 10.20
N LYS A 202 4.47 -1.71 10.56
CA LYS A 202 4.02 -1.93 11.94
C LYS A 202 2.91 -2.96 11.90
N ASP A 203 3.15 -4.11 12.51
CA ASP A 203 2.17 -5.20 12.65
C ASP A 203 1.53 -5.62 11.31
N GLY A 204 2.35 -5.73 10.25
CA GLY A 204 1.89 -6.08 8.90
C GLY A 204 1.29 -4.93 8.09
N GLU A 205 1.24 -3.70 8.62
CA GLU A 205 0.75 -2.51 7.92
C GLU A 205 1.87 -1.51 7.61
N ALA A 206 1.87 -0.97 6.39
CA ALA A 206 2.77 0.09 5.97
C ALA A 206 2.25 1.45 6.48
N VAL A 207 3.02 2.07 7.38
CA VAL A 207 2.60 3.27 8.11
C VAL A 207 3.42 4.52 7.78
N GLY A 208 4.47 4.37 6.98
CA GLY A 208 5.32 5.47 6.55
C GLY A 208 6.42 5.02 5.60
N PHE A 209 7.22 5.96 5.12
CA PHE A 209 8.39 5.68 4.30
C PHE A 209 9.41 6.81 4.42
N TYR A 210 10.64 6.54 3.96
CA TYR A 210 11.57 7.58 3.57
C TYR A 210 12.31 7.18 2.30
N SER A 211 12.76 8.18 1.53
CA SER A 211 13.62 8.01 0.37
C SER A 211 14.92 8.78 0.51
N VAL A 212 15.94 8.33 -0.19
CA VAL A 212 17.27 8.93 -0.20
C VAL A 212 17.72 9.12 -1.63
N LYS A 213 18.42 10.22 -1.90
CA LYS A 213 19.28 10.38 -3.08
C LYS A 213 20.71 10.04 -2.65
N PRO A 214 21.22 8.85 -3.03
CA PRO A 214 22.58 8.46 -2.69
C PRO A 214 23.62 9.44 -3.24
N LYS A 215 24.80 9.44 -2.62
CA LYS A 215 25.96 10.15 -3.16
C LYS A 215 26.23 9.69 -4.60
N GLY A 216 26.45 10.66 -5.49
CA GLY A 216 26.69 10.45 -6.92
C GLY A 216 25.43 10.39 -7.78
N SER A 217 24.21 10.33 -7.20
CA SER A 217 22.97 10.45 -7.96
C SER A 217 22.83 11.82 -8.61
N LEU A 218 22.19 11.90 -9.78
CA LEU A 218 21.91 13.18 -10.46
C LEU A 218 20.87 13.99 -9.67
N CYS A 219 21.10 15.30 -9.53
CA CYS A 219 20.17 16.21 -8.85
C CYS A 219 18.86 16.38 -9.61
N SER A 220 18.91 16.28 -10.93
CA SER A 220 17.77 16.28 -11.85
C SER A 220 18.23 15.68 -13.17
N SER A 221 17.32 15.04 -13.92
CA SER A 221 17.63 14.45 -15.23
C SER A 221 18.15 15.46 -16.26
N PHE A 222 17.91 16.76 -16.02
CA PHE A 222 18.33 17.85 -16.91
C PHE A 222 19.60 18.58 -16.43
N LEU A 223 20.14 18.20 -15.26
CA LEU A 223 21.34 18.81 -14.69
C LEU A 223 22.48 17.80 -14.66
N THR A 224 23.70 18.26 -14.94
CA THR A 224 24.92 17.44 -14.80
C THR A 224 25.39 17.34 -13.34
N GLN A 225 24.79 18.14 -12.45
CA GLN A 225 25.12 18.16 -11.03
C GLN A 225 24.69 16.87 -10.34
N ARG A 226 25.52 16.41 -9.42
CA ARG A 226 25.32 15.20 -8.63
C ARG A 226 25.34 15.51 -7.14
N TYR A 227 24.60 14.72 -6.38
CA TYR A 227 24.63 14.77 -4.92
C TYR A 227 26.04 14.41 -4.43
N MET A 228 26.64 15.27 -3.61
CA MET A 228 28.00 15.07 -3.07
C MET A 228 28.02 14.24 -1.78
N LEU A 229 26.85 13.99 -1.20
CA LEU A 229 26.61 13.19 0.00
C LEU A 229 25.20 12.57 -0.07
N PRO A 230 24.89 11.53 0.73
CA PRO A 230 23.54 10.99 0.82
C PRO A 230 22.56 12.04 1.38
N VAL A 231 21.44 12.24 0.69
CA VAL A 231 20.41 13.21 1.10
C VAL A 231 19.07 12.51 1.29
N MET A 232 18.48 12.61 2.49
CA MET A 232 17.09 12.22 2.70
C MET A 232 16.19 13.15 1.87
N ASP A 233 15.50 12.58 0.89
CA ASP A 233 14.78 13.30 -0.16
C ASP A 233 13.30 13.45 0.14
N SER A 234 12.69 12.43 0.74
CA SER A 234 11.32 12.49 1.25
C SER A 234 11.17 11.63 2.49
N ILE A 235 10.28 12.05 3.38
CA ILE A 235 9.93 11.33 4.61
C ILE A 235 8.46 11.58 4.89
N PHE A 236 7.74 10.50 5.20
CA PHE A 236 6.33 10.55 5.50
C PHE A 236 5.97 9.50 6.55
N VAL A 237 5.17 9.92 7.51
CA VAL A 237 4.49 9.03 8.46
C VAL A 237 3.01 9.38 8.43
N ARG A 238 2.15 8.37 8.30
CA ARG A 238 0.69 8.55 8.32
C ARG A 238 0.25 9.26 9.60
N LYS A 239 -0.70 10.19 9.49
CA LYS A 239 -1.18 11.04 10.60
C LYS A 239 -1.58 10.22 11.84
N ALA A 240 -2.26 9.10 11.65
CA ALA A 240 -2.66 8.20 12.73
C ALA A 240 -1.49 7.60 13.53
N HIS A 241 -0.29 7.58 12.96
CA HIS A 241 0.93 7.04 13.56
C HIS A 241 1.92 8.12 14.03
N ARG A 242 1.60 9.41 13.88
CA ARG A 242 2.46 10.51 14.35
C ARG A 242 2.42 10.63 15.88
N GLY A 243 3.48 11.20 16.46
CA GLY A 243 3.63 11.33 17.92
C GLY A 243 4.02 10.03 18.65
N GLN A 244 4.34 8.96 17.91
CA GLN A 244 4.71 7.65 18.46
C GLN A 244 6.21 7.33 18.29
N GLY A 245 7.06 8.34 18.03
CA GLY A 245 8.51 8.16 17.85
C GLY A 245 8.96 7.67 16.46
N HIS A 246 8.04 7.32 15.56
CA HIS A 246 8.38 6.82 14.21
C HIS A 246 9.21 7.78 13.34
N GLY A 247 9.06 9.10 13.51
CA GLY A 247 9.90 10.07 12.81
C GLY A 247 11.36 10.01 13.25
N LEU A 248 11.60 9.87 14.56
CA LEU A 248 12.94 9.69 15.11
C LEU A 248 13.55 8.35 14.69
N GLN A 249 12.76 7.28 14.75
CA GLN A 249 13.17 5.95 14.26
C GLN A 249 13.66 5.98 12.80
N ILE A 250 12.97 6.73 11.92
CA ILE A 250 13.38 6.93 10.53
C ILE A 250 14.71 7.68 10.43
N LEU A 251 14.90 8.72 11.24
CA LEU A 251 16.14 9.50 11.24
C LEU A 251 17.33 8.68 11.75
N GLU A 252 17.14 7.89 12.81
CA GLU A 252 18.15 6.98 13.35
C GLU A 252 18.54 5.92 12.30
N ASP A 253 17.56 5.25 11.68
CA ASP A 253 17.83 4.26 10.64
C ASP A 253 18.52 4.88 9.41
N PHE A 254 18.19 6.11 9.05
CA PHE A 254 18.90 6.83 7.98
C PHE A 254 20.36 7.08 8.34
N VAL A 255 20.64 7.56 9.55
CA VAL A 255 22.01 7.78 10.02
C VAL A 255 22.80 6.46 10.06
N ASP A 256 22.18 5.37 10.51
CA ASP A 256 22.83 4.07 10.61
C ASP A 256 23.09 3.41 9.24
N SER A 257 22.22 3.69 8.26
CA SER A 257 22.26 3.09 6.92
C SER A 257 23.35 3.64 6.01
N PHE A 258 23.90 4.81 6.31
CA PHE A 258 24.92 5.50 5.51
C PHE A 258 26.16 5.78 6.37
N LYS A 259 27.34 5.43 5.89
CA LYS A 259 28.60 5.48 6.67
C LYS A 259 29.42 6.74 6.43
N GLU A 260 28.89 7.66 5.63
CA GLU A 260 29.49 8.95 5.34
C GLU A 260 29.49 9.87 6.56
N ASP A 261 30.59 10.61 6.78
CA ASP A 261 30.73 11.57 7.89
C ASP A 261 29.70 12.69 7.87
N THR A 262 29.08 12.94 6.72
CA THR A 262 28.08 13.98 6.52
C THR A 262 26.90 13.44 5.76
N LEU A 263 25.71 13.73 6.29
CA LEU A 263 24.42 13.40 5.70
C LEU A 263 23.61 14.67 5.51
N GLY A 264 22.72 14.65 4.53
CA GLY A 264 21.93 15.80 4.15
C GLY A 264 20.45 15.53 4.32
N LEU A 265 19.71 16.60 4.61
CA LEU A 265 18.26 16.62 4.51
C LEU A 265 17.85 17.58 3.41
N LYS A 266 16.89 17.18 2.58
CA LYS A 266 16.37 18.05 1.52
C LYS A 266 15.52 19.17 2.13
N PHE A 267 15.83 20.40 1.74
CA PHE A 267 15.04 21.58 2.09
C PHE A 267 13.96 21.87 1.03
N PRO A 268 12.77 22.38 1.39
CA PRO A 268 12.31 22.68 2.75
C PRO A 268 11.86 21.43 3.53
N LEU A 269 12.08 21.44 4.85
CA LEU A 269 11.51 20.44 5.75
C LEU A 269 10.05 20.76 6.03
N SER A 270 9.22 19.71 6.11
CA SER A 270 7.81 19.88 6.51
C SER A 270 7.72 20.40 7.94
N HIS A 271 6.70 21.22 8.23
CA HIS A 271 6.53 21.77 9.58
C HIS A 271 6.39 20.69 10.66
N THR A 272 5.85 19.52 10.28
CA THR A 272 5.72 18.36 11.15
C THR A 272 7.03 17.71 11.55
N MET A 273 8.12 17.91 10.80
CA MET A 273 9.44 17.39 11.18
C MET A 273 10.14 18.22 12.26
N TYR A 274 9.67 19.44 12.52
CA TYR A 274 10.22 20.33 13.56
C TYR A 274 9.56 20.13 14.93
N LYS A 275 8.54 19.26 15.02
CA LYS A 275 7.75 19.00 16.22
C LYS A 275 8.02 17.60 16.73
#